data_AF-A0A0P0NHL8-F1
#
_entry.id   AF-A0A0P0NHL8-F1
#
_cell.length_a   1.000
_cell.length_b   1.000
_cell.length_c   1.000
_cell.angle_alpha   90.00
_cell.angle_beta   90.00
_cell.angle_gamma   90.00
#
_symmetry.space_group_name_H-M   'P 1'
#
loop_
_entity.id
_entity.type
_entity.pdbx_description
1 polymer ?
#
loop_
_entity_poly.entity_id
_entity_poly.type
_entity_poly.pdbx_seq_one_letter_code
_entity_poly.pdbx_strand_id
1 'polypeptide(L)'
;MINTKLLTNLSTPRKVILMAGILTLLISTCVIFPIQKEESNFLEDFTYTFLGLFLALLLLMIGLLGKDFFKGLLFLFFSTIFGGVCFYVAYPPVTFASFIAVWLGVPSGVVTAILFMIVNFYFLKDLKRYKLLKQIIVYFIILFIVSVLFGYGGDWSFEISQYFKNRT
;
A
#
# COMPACT_ATOMS: atom_id res chain seq x y z
N MET A 1 4.86 -24.87 -18.84
CA MET A 1 3.72 -24.69 -19.75
C MET A 1 2.49 -24.30 -18.92
N ILE A 2 2.18 -23.00 -18.78
CA ILE A 2 0.99 -22.51 -18.06
C ILE A 2 0.07 -21.84 -19.07
N ASN A 3 -0.94 -22.57 -19.51
CA ASN A 3 -2.12 -22.08 -20.23
C ASN A 3 -3.15 -23.23 -20.09
N THR A 4 -4.45 -23.05 -19.94
CA THR A 4 -5.33 -22.20 -20.75
C THR A 4 -6.73 -22.49 -20.25
N LYS A 5 -7.18 -21.80 -19.21
CA LYS A 5 -8.59 -21.66 -18.81
C LYS A 5 -8.51 -20.82 -17.54
N LEU A 6 -8.44 -19.52 -17.75
CA LEU A 6 -8.01 -18.45 -16.84
C LEU A 6 -8.66 -18.53 -15.44
N LEU A 7 -8.11 -19.37 -14.53
CA LEU A 7 -8.67 -19.65 -13.19
C LEU A 7 -10.21 -19.61 -13.21
N THR A 8 -10.76 -20.45 -14.10
CA THR A 8 -11.99 -20.16 -14.84
C THR A 8 -13.16 -19.72 -13.98
N ASN A 9 -13.67 -18.52 -14.28
CA ASN A 9 -14.81 -17.87 -13.62
C ASN A 9 -14.54 -17.45 -12.17
N LEU A 10 -13.49 -16.64 -12.00
CA LEU A 10 -13.03 -16.10 -10.71
C LEU A 10 -14.01 -15.12 -10.04
N SER A 11 -14.85 -15.68 -9.17
CA SER A 11 -15.19 -15.10 -7.88
C SER A 11 -15.63 -16.19 -6.89
N THR A 12 -14.76 -16.51 -5.94
CA THR A 12 -15.04 -17.00 -4.59
C THR A 12 -13.81 -16.71 -3.72
N PRO A 13 -13.70 -15.53 -3.07
CA PRO A 13 -13.61 -14.15 -3.59
C PRO A 13 -12.23 -13.88 -4.21
N ARG A 14 -12.27 -13.65 -5.53
CA ARG A 14 -11.17 -13.68 -6.52
C ARG A 14 -9.88 -14.44 -6.17
N LYS A 15 -9.88 -15.78 -6.16
CA LYS A 15 -10.36 -16.66 -5.11
C LYS A 15 -9.23 -16.67 -4.10
N VAL A 16 -9.54 -16.15 -2.92
CA VAL A 16 -8.62 -15.84 -1.84
C VAL A 16 -7.58 -14.78 -2.26
N ILE A 17 -7.94 -13.83 -3.15
CA ILE A 17 -7.18 -12.63 -3.62
C ILE A 17 -5.65 -12.74 -3.62
N LEU A 18 -5.03 -13.39 -4.59
CA LEU A 18 -5.44 -14.63 -5.22
C LEU A 18 -4.62 -15.76 -4.55
N MET A 19 -5.22 -16.43 -3.56
CA MET A 19 -4.74 -17.22 -2.39
C MET A 19 -3.50 -16.83 -1.58
N ALA A 20 -2.85 -15.68 -1.59
CA ALA A 20 -3.11 -14.39 -2.15
C ALA A 20 -2.02 -13.67 -2.98
N GLY A 21 -1.02 -13.11 -2.36
CA GLY A 21 -0.15 -14.02 -1.66
C GLY A 21 0.69 -14.68 -2.74
N ILE A 22 0.29 -15.84 -3.25
CA ILE A 22 -0.13 -16.99 -2.42
C ILE A 22 1.00 -17.24 -1.53
N LEU A 23 0.78 -16.85 -0.28
CA LEU A 23 1.83 -16.77 0.67
C LEU A 23 2.98 -16.00 -0.04
N THR A 24 2.76 -14.70 -0.30
CA THR A 24 3.60 -13.61 -0.92
C THR A 24 5.05 -13.49 -0.38
N LEU A 25 5.39 -14.44 0.45
CA LEU A 25 5.31 -14.14 1.87
C LEU A 25 5.25 -15.42 2.68
N LEU A 26 4.92 -16.59 2.14
CA LEU A 26 5.54 -17.77 2.72
C LEU A 26 7.05 -17.53 2.69
N ILE A 27 7.54 -16.78 1.71
CA ILE A 27 8.80 -17.00 1.04
C ILE A 27 9.62 -15.74 0.82
N SER A 28 8.99 -14.54 0.82
CA SER A 28 9.75 -13.38 1.32
C SER A 28 10.52 -13.82 2.55
N THR A 29 9.91 -14.79 3.28
CA THR A 29 9.80 -15.11 4.70
C THR A 29 10.19 -16.50 5.18
N CYS A 30 10.13 -17.56 4.39
CA CYS A 30 10.30 -18.88 4.98
C CYS A 30 11.65 -19.09 5.68
N VAL A 31 12.78 -18.38 5.49
CA VAL A 31 13.19 -17.25 4.62
C VAL A 31 13.14 -15.86 5.31
N ILE A 32 12.57 -14.73 4.81
CA ILE A 32 12.75 -13.29 5.26
C ILE A 32 14.19 -13.15 5.57
N PHE A 33 14.84 -13.26 4.44
CA PHE A 33 15.71 -14.36 4.12
C PHE A 33 16.67 -14.65 5.27
N PRO A 34 16.62 -15.90 5.76
CA PRO A 34 16.55 -16.36 7.15
C PRO A 34 17.19 -15.40 8.09
N ILE A 35 16.39 -14.39 8.40
CA ILE A 35 16.59 -13.48 9.50
C ILE A 35 17.81 -12.61 9.23
N GLN A 36 17.94 -12.11 7.99
CA GLN A 36 18.96 -11.10 7.65
C GLN A 36 20.31 -11.52 8.25
N LYS A 37 20.53 -12.83 8.04
CA LYS A 37 21.06 -13.83 8.96
C LYS A 37 22.42 -13.42 9.52
N GLU A 38 22.45 -13.17 10.82
CA GLU A 38 23.63 -13.21 11.72
C GLU A 38 24.66 -12.06 11.71
N GLU A 39 24.80 -11.17 10.72
CA GLU A 39 26.06 -10.36 10.61
C GLU A 39 26.01 -8.88 10.17
N SER A 40 24.93 -8.34 9.64
CA SER A 40 25.07 -7.10 8.86
C SER A 40 24.90 -5.78 9.61
N ASN A 41 25.79 -4.81 9.32
CA ASN A 41 25.78 -3.43 9.82
C ASN A 41 25.13 -2.41 8.85
N PHE A 42 24.73 -2.81 7.63
CA PHE A 42 24.39 -1.88 6.54
C PHE A 42 23.03 -2.15 5.87
N LEU A 43 22.41 -1.07 5.36
CA LEU A 43 21.05 -1.05 4.77
C LEU A 43 20.93 -1.76 3.41
N GLU A 44 22.04 -1.94 2.70
CA GLU A 44 22.03 -2.56 1.36
C GLU A 44 21.68 -4.06 1.40
N ASP A 45 21.90 -4.72 2.55
CA ASP A 45 21.62 -6.14 2.75
C ASP A 45 20.12 -6.47 2.77
N PHE A 46 19.26 -5.45 2.89
CA PHE A 46 17.80 -5.59 2.91
C PHE A 46 17.16 -5.52 1.52
N THR A 47 17.93 -5.28 0.46
CA THR A 47 17.42 -5.11 -0.92
C THR A 47 16.51 -6.26 -1.34
N TYR A 48 16.89 -7.50 -1.03
CA TYR A 48 16.13 -8.68 -1.39
C TYR A 48 14.83 -8.85 -0.59
N THR A 49 14.81 -8.36 0.66
CA THR A 49 13.60 -8.30 1.48
C THR A 49 12.61 -7.31 0.88
N PHE A 50 13.06 -6.09 0.54
CA PHE A 50 12.22 -5.07 -0.08
C PHE A 50 11.70 -5.50 -1.45
N LEU A 51 12.53 -6.14 -2.26
CA LEU A 51 12.14 -6.64 -3.57
C LEU A 51 11.09 -7.77 -3.45
N GLY A 52 11.26 -8.68 -2.50
CA GLY A 52 10.27 -9.73 -2.20
C GLY A 52 8.92 -9.14 -1.77
N LEU A 53 8.93 -8.11 -0.94
CA LEU A 53 7.73 -7.38 -0.52
C LEU A 53 7.08 -6.57 -1.65
N PHE A 54 7.86 -6.02 -2.56
CA PHE A 54 7.33 -5.32 -3.73
C PHE A 54 6.61 -6.29 -4.68
N LEU A 55 7.23 -7.42 -5.01
CA LEU A 55 6.62 -8.47 -5.84
C LEU A 55 5.35 -9.03 -5.20
N ALA A 56 5.39 -9.15 -3.88
CA ALA A 56 4.25 -9.54 -3.09
C ALA A 56 3.05 -8.59 -3.28
N LEU A 57 3.31 -7.30 -3.19
CA LEU A 57 2.32 -6.25 -3.37
C LEU A 57 1.70 -6.27 -4.78
N LEU A 58 2.50 -6.53 -5.80
CA LEU A 58 2.00 -6.68 -7.18
C LEU A 58 1.08 -7.89 -7.33
N LEU A 59 1.43 -9.04 -6.75
CA LEU A 59 0.59 -10.24 -6.77
C LEU A 59 -0.76 -9.99 -6.08
N LEU A 60 -0.75 -9.28 -4.96
CA LEU A 60 -1.98 -8.85 -4.27
C LEU A 60 -2.83 -7.93 -5.14
N MET A 61 -2.22 -6.96 -5.82
CA MET A 61 -2.94 -6.06 -6.74
C MET A 61 -3.57 -6.83 -7.91
N ILE A 62 -2.87 -7.81 -8.47
CA ILE A 62 -3.39 -8.67 -9.55
C ILE A 62 -4.59 -9.48 -9.04
N GLY A 63 -4.50 -10.06 -7.84
CA GLY A 63 -5.61 -10.80 -7.23
C GLY A 63 -6.84 -9.92 -6.95
N LEU A 64 -6.62 -8.68 -6.53
CA LEU A 64 -7.69 -7.74 -6.21
C LEU A 64 -8.39 -7.23 -7.48
N LEU A 65 -7.62 -6.71 -8.43
CA LEU A 65 -8.14 -5.98 -9.59
C LEU A 65 -8.41 -6.89 -10.79
N GLY A 66 -7.68 -8.00 -10.93
CA GLY A 66 -7.78 -8.90 -12.08
C GLY A 66 -7.51 -8.16 -13.39
N LYS A 67 -8.51 -8.15 -14.29
CA LYS A 67 -8.41 -7.48 -15.60
C LYS A 67 -8.14 -5.97 -15.54
N ASP A 68 -8.45 -5.33 -14.42
CA ASP A 68 -8.26 -3.88 -14.24
C ASP A 68 -6.92 -3.55 -13.53
N PHE A 69 -5.98 -4.51 -13.46
CA PHE A 69 -4.68 -4.35 -12.81
C PHE A 69 -3.90 -3.10 -13.25
N PHE A 70 -3.73 -2.90 -14.56
CA PHE A 70 -2.99 -1.73 -15.08
C PHE A 70 -3.64 -0.39 -14.72
N LYS A 71 -4.98 -0.36 -14.60
CA LYS A 71 -5.69 0.85 -14.16
C LYS A 71 -5.39 1.14 -12.69
N GLY A 72 -5.34 0.09 -11.85
CA GLY A 72 -4.94 0.25 -10.46
C GLY A 72 -3.47 0.63 -10.29
N LEU A 73 -2.56 0.10 -11.12
CA LEU A 73 -1.14 0.49 -11.10
C LEU A 73 -0.96 1.96 -11.50
N LEU A 74 -1.64 2.39 -12.56
CA LEU A 74 -1.64 3.78 -13.00
C LEU A 74 -2.26 4.69 -11.93
N PHE A 75 -3.35 4.24 -11.29
CA PHE A 75 -3.94 4.96 -10.17
C PHE A 75 -2.99 5.11 -8.98
N LEU A 76 -2.26 4.04 -8.63
CA LEU A 76 -1.23 4.08 -7.59
C LEU A 76 -0.15 5.11 -7.94
N PHE A 77 0.36 5.10 -9.18
CA PHE A 77 1.35 6.07 -9.64
C PHE A 77 0.88 7.52 -9.50
N PHE A 78 -0.34 7.82 -9.96
CA PHE A 78 -0.91 9.16 -9.82
C PHE A 78 -1.18 9.55 -8.37
N SER A 79 -1.64 8.61 -7.55
CA SER A 79 -1.85 8.82 -6.11
C SER A 79 -0.54 9.14 -5.40
N THR A 80 0.56 8.48 -5.77
CA THR A 80 1.90 8.74 -5.24
C THR A 80 2.40 10.14 -5.59
N ILE A 81 2.28 10.55 -6.86
CA ILE A 81 2.64 11.91 -7.28
C ILE A 81 1.77 12.93 -6.54
N PHE A 82 0.47 12.66 -6.46
CA PHE A 82 -0.47 13.55 -5.80
C PHE A 82 -0.15 13.71 -4.30
N GLY A 83 0.13 12.62 -3.59
CA GLY A 83 0.58 12.67 -2.20
C GLY A 83 1.87 13.47 -2.01
N GLY A 84 2.85 13.28 -2.90
CA GLY A 84 4.09 14.08 -2.93
C GLY A 84 3.82 15.58 -3.12
N VAL A 85 2.95 15.93 -4.06
CA VAL A 85 2.56 17.33 -4.32
C VAL A 85 1.79 17.92 -3.13
N CYS A 86 0.86 17.17 -2.53
CA CYS A 86 0.11 17.64 -1.35
C CYS A 86 1.04 17.98 -0.19
N PHE A 87 2.02 17.12 0.12
CA PHE A 87 3.00 17.40 1.17
C PHE A 87 3.95 18.53 0.78
N TYR A 88 4.34 18.63 -0.49
CA TYR A 88 5.18 19.71 -0.97
C TYR A 88 4.52 21.08 -0.81
N VAL A 89 3.20 21.15 -1.05
CA VAL A 89 2.42 22.38 -0.85
C VAL A 89 2.14 22.65 0.63
N ALA A 90 1.97 21.60 1.44
CA ALA A 90 1.63 21.75 2.86
C ALA A 90 2.82 22.16 3.75
N TYR A 91 4.05 21.79 3.38
CA TYR A 91 5.25 22.16 4.13
C TYR A 91 5.83 23.50 3.64
N PRO A 92 6.23 24.40 4.56
CA PRO A 92 6.86 25.65 4.20
C PRO A 92 8.22 25.41 3.50
N PRO A 93 8.67 26.32 2.62
CA PRO A 93 9.92 26.19 1.88
C PRO A 93 11.12 26.42 2.81
N VAL A 94 11.41 25.44 3.66
CA VAL A 94 12.67 25.34 4.41
C VAL A 94 13.67 24.51 3.60
N THR A 95 14.96 24.72 3.85
CA THR A 95 16.02 23.87 3.27
C THR A 95 15.72 22.41 3.64
N PHE A 96 15.73 21.50 2.67
CA PHE A 96 15.27 20.10 2.80
C PHE A 96 13.75 19.85 2.88
N ALA A 97 12.89 20.88 2.84
CA ALA A 97 11.43 20.71 2.81
C ALA A 97 10.98 19.83 1.64
N SER A 98 11.56 20.03 0.44
CA SER A 98 11.26 19.20 -0.73
C SER A 98 11.57 17.73 -0.49
N PHE A 99 12.68 17.44 0.20
CA PHE A 99 13.07 16.08 0.53
C PHE A 99 12.12 15.47 1.56
N ILE A 100 11.81 16.19 2.64
CA ILE A 100 10.87 15.74 3.68
C ILE A 100 9.46 15.54 3.11
N ALA A 101 9.02 16.46 2.26
CA ALA A 101 7.72 16.40 1.60
C ALA A 101 7.61 15.19 0.68
N VAL A 102 8.65 14.86 -0.08
CA VAL A 102 8.69 13.64 -0.90
C VAL A 102 8.78 12.40 0.00
N TRP A 103 9.59 12.43 1.05
CA TRP A 103 9.79 11.33 2.00
C TRP A 103 8.51 10.92 2.73
N LEU A 104 7.65 11.89 3.08
CA LEU A 104 6.36 11.63 3.74
C LEU A 104 5.22 11.49 2.72
N GLY A 105 5.22 12.30 1.67
CA GLY A 105 4.17 12.38 0.68
C GLY A 105 4.08 11.16 -0.21
N VAL A 106 5.21 10.64 -0.70
CA VAL A 106 5.25 9.45 -1.57
C VAL A 106 4.69 8.21 -0.85
N PRO A 107 5.15 7.84 0.36
CA PRO A 107 4.56 6.72 1.11
C PRO A 107 3.08 6.93 1.43
N SER A 108 2.68 8.14 1.82
CA SER A 108 1.27 8.43 2.12
C SER A 108 0.36 8.23 0.90
N GLY A 109 0.82 8.65 -0.29
CA GLY A 109 0.10 8.46 -1.55
C GLY A 109 -0.02 6.99 -1.96
N VAL A 110 1.04 6.20 -1.75
CA VAL A 110 1.04 4.74 -1.99
C VAL A 110 0.03 4.04 -1.07
N VAL A 111 0.10 4.30 0.25
CA VAL A 111 -0.79 3.68 1.25
C VAL A 111 -2.24 4.05 0.99
N THR A 112 -2.51 5.32 0.68
CA THR A 112 -3.83 5.81 0.31
C THR A 112 -4.40 5.06 -0.90
N ALA A 113 -3.60 4.90 -1.95
CA ALA A 113 -4.03 4.21 -3.16
C ALA A 113 -4.45 2.76 -2.87
N ILE A 114 -3.62 2.06 -2.09
CA ILE A 114 -3.85 0.66 -1.72
C ILE A 114 -5.14 0.53 -0.90
N LEU A 115 -5.31 1.35 0.14
CA LEU A 115 -6.52 1.34 0.98
C LEU A 115 -7.77 1.67 0.16
N PHE A 116 -7.68 2.69 -0.70
CA PHE A 116 -8.79 3.05 -1.57
C PHE A 116 -9.16 1.91 -2.52
N MET A 117 -8.19 1.23 -3.14
CA MET A 117 -8.46 0.09 -4.01
C MET A 117 -9.17 -1.05 -3.28
N ILE A 118 -8.78 -1.34 -2.04
CA ILE A 118 -9.43 -2.34 -1.18
C ILE A 118 -10.88 -1.93 -0.88
N VAL A 119 -11.09 -0.71 -0.37
CA VAL A 119 -12.43 -0.20 -0.05
C VAL A 119 -13.31 -0.18 -1.30
N ASN A 120 -12.75 0.24 -2.43
CA ASN A 120 -13.46 0.29 -3.69
C ASN A 120 -13.89 -1.11 -4.16
N PHE A 121 -13.03 -2.11 -4.01
CA PHE A 121 -13.33 -3.49 -4.39
C PHE A 121 -14.46 -4.09 -3.56
N TYR A 122 -14.45 -3.88 -2.24
CA TYR A 122 -15.41 -4.49 -1.32
C TYR A 122 -16.73 -3.72 -1.16
N PHE A 123 -16.69 -2.38 -1.17
CA PHE A 123 -17.84 -1.56 -0.76
C PHE A 123 -18.41 -0.69 -1.88
N LEU A 124 -17.58 -0.22 -2.82
CA LEU A 124 -18.01 0.78 -3.81
C LEU A 124 -18.27 0.21 -5.21
N LYS A 125 -17.86 -1.04 -5.45
CA LYS A 125 -17.93 -1.67 -6.78
C LYS A 125 -19.37 -1.79 -7.31
N ASP A 126 -20.33 -2.10 -6.44
CA ASP A 126 -21.72 -2.41 -6.80
C ASP A 126 -22.67 -1.19 -6.75
N LEU A 127 -22.14 0.01 -6.47
CA LEU A 127 -22.91 1.24 -6.47
C LEU A 127 -23.28 1.66 -7.90
N LYS A 128 -24.57 1.73 -8.21
CA LYS A 128 -25.07 2.15 -9.54
C LYS A 128 -25.20 3.66 -9.72
N ARG A 129 -25.51 4.42 -8.66
CA ARG A 129 -25.78 5.87 -8.71
C ARG A 129 -24.68 6.66 -7.98
N TYR A 130 -24.19 7.74 -8.61
CA TYR A 130 -23.11 8.62 -8.10
C TYR A 130 -21.81 7.90 -7.73
N LYS A 131 -21.48 6.83 -8.47
CA LYS A 131 -20.31 5.98 -8.18
C LYS A 131 -19.00 6.76 -8.14
N LEU A 132 -18.72 7.58 -9.16
CA LEU A 132 -17.48 8.35 -9.26
C LEU A 132 -17.36 9.41 -8.16
N LEU A 133 -18.41 10.18 -7.91
CA LEU A 133 -18.39 11.23 -6.90
C LEU A 133 -18.15 10.65 -5.50
N LYS A 134 -18.80 9.53 -5.17
CA LYS A 134 -18.55 8.81 -3.90
C LYS A 134 -17.14 8.25 -3.83
N GLN A 135 -16.62 7.69 -4.92
CA GLN A 135 -15.24 7.20 -5.00
C GLN A 135 -14.21 8.31 -4.75
N ILE A 136 -14.41 9.48 -5.36
CA ILE A 136 -13.54 10.65 -5.16
C ILE A 136 -13.57 11.11 -3.69
N ILE A 137 -14.76 11.24 -3.10
CA ILE A 137 -14.91 11.64 -1.69
C ILE A 137 -14.21 10.63 -0.77
N VAL A 138 -14.43 9.33 -0.97
CA VAL A 138 -13.80 8.29 -0.15
C VAL A 138 -12.28 8.32 -0.30
N TYR A 139 -11.77 8.51 -1.51
CA TYR A 139 -10.33 8.65 -1.74
C TYR A 139 -9.74 9.83 -0.95
N PHE A 140 -10.36 11.01 -1.01
CA PHE A 140 -9.88 12.19 -0.28
C PHE A 140 -9.95 12.01 1.25
N ILE A 141 -10.99 11.34 1.75
CA ILE A 141 -11.09 11.02 3.19
C ILE A 141 -9.94 10.10 3.59
N ILE A 142 -9.68 9.03 2.83
CA ILE A 142 -8.56 8.12 3.10
C ILE A 142 -7.23 8.87 3.02
N LEU A 143 -7.03 9.69 2.00
CA LEU A 143 -5.81 10.48 1.82
C LEU A 143 -5.58 11.38 3.02
N PHE A 144 -6.60 12.13 3.44
CA PHE A 144 -6.51 13.01 4.60
C PHE A 144 -6.10 12.26 5.86
N ILE A 145 -6.76 11.12 6.16
CA ILE A 145 -6.44 10.30 7.33
C ILE A 145 -4.99 9.80 7.25
N VAL A 146 -4.58 9.23 6.12
CA VAL A 146 -3.23 8.68 5.94
C VAL A 146 -2.18 9.80 6.00
N SER A 147 -2.43 10.94 5.37
CA SER A 147 -1.52 12.10 5.42
C SER A 147 -1.35 12.62 6.84
N VAL A 148 -2.43 12.69 7.63
CA VAL A 148 -2.33 13.05 9.06
C VAL A 148 -1.44 12.05 9.81
N LEU A 149 -1.67 10.74 9.63
CA LEU A 149 -0.86 9.69 10.29
C LEU A 149 0.64 9.78 9.95
N PHE A 150 0.97 10.07 8.69
CA PHE A 150 2.36 10.25 8.27
C PHE A 150 2.94 11.61 8.69
N GLY A 151 2.11 12.66 8.78
CA GLY A 151 2.52 14.00 9.22
C GLY A 151 2.96 14.04 10.68
N TYR A 152 2.36 13.23 11.55
CA TYR A 152 2.81 13.04 12.94
C TYR A 152 4.04 12.11 13.07
N GLY A 153 4.73 11.80 11.97
CA GLY A 153 6.06 11.17 12.00
C GLY A 153 6.08 9.67 12.31
N GLY A 154 4.94 8.97 12.28
CA GLY A 154 4.91 7.54 12.57
C GLY A 154 5.00 7.16 14.06
N ASP A 155 5.31 8.13 14.93
CA ASP A 155 5.40 7.95 16.39
C ASP A 155 4.06 7.61 17.03
N TRP A 156 2.94 7.85 16.34
CA TRP A 156 1.62 7.41 16.78
C TRP A 156 1.57 5.90 17.08
N SER A 157 2.32 5.08 16.33
CA SER A 157 2.40 3.63 16.60
C SER A 157 3.18 3.31 17.89
N PHE A 158 4.26 4.06 18.16
CA PHE A 158 5.06 3.95 19.36
C PHE A 158 4.30 4.45 20.60
N GLU A 159 3.64 5.60 20.52
CA GLU A 159 2.83 6.19 21.58
C GLU A 159 1.64 5.30 21.96
N ILE A 160 0.93 4.73 20.97
CA ILE A 160 -0.15 3.77 21.22
C ILE A 160 0.42 2.51 21.90
N SER A 161 1.56 1.98 21.43
CA SER A 161 2.17 0.80 22.04
C SER A 161 2.59 1.04 23.49
N GLN A 162 3.14 2.22 23.82
CA GLN A 162 3.51 2.62 25.17
C GLN A 162 2.29 2.84 26.06
N TYR A 163 1.24 3.45 25.52
CA TYR A 163 -0.01 3.67 26.26
C TYR A 163 -0.63 2.37 26.76
N PHE A 164 -0.67 1.33 25.93
CA PHE A 164 -1.17 0.01 26.34
C PHE A 164 -0.23 -0.70 27.31
N LYS A 165 1.09 -0.59 27.11
CA LYS A 165 2.10 -1.17 28.01
C LYS A 165 2.04 -0.59 29.43
N ASN A 166 1.67 0.69 29.58
CA ASN A 166 1.55 1.34 30.89
C ASN A 166 0.22 1.03 31.61
N ARG A 167 -0.71 0.28 30.99
CA ARG A 167 -2.01 -0.09 31.58
C ARG A 167 -2.14 -1.58 31.94
N THR A 168 -1.16 -2.41 31.56
CA THR A 168 -1.01 -3.82 31.95
C THR A 168 0.03 -3.96 33.05
#